data_AF-A0A1I7RPY2-F1
#
_entry.id   AF-A0A1I7RPY2-F1
#
_cell.length_a   1.000
_cell.length_b   1.000
_cell.length_c   1.000
_cell.angle_alpha   90.00
_cell.angle_beta   90.00
_cell.angle_gamma   90.00
#
_symmetry.space_group_name_H-M   'P 1'
#
loop_
_entity.id
_entity.type
_entity.pdbx_description
1 polymer ?
#
loop_
_entity_poly.entity_id
_entity_poly.type
_entity_poly.pdbx_seq_one_letter_code
_entity_poly.pdbx_strand_id
1 'polypeptide(L)'
;MNPLDAHVYLLDNCCYRRNAPVERLHGQDEPEVKINEVDTDSSDLEEDVNVEAFDEDDPNLTVDAQEGERISYDSKKKSWMASARVPDMLMGRFIGNQASNKKKMEESTQCVIQIPAKKSNLPVVIYSVAGKECVESCLDQIDLFLSSQREKTNPSHFVSLPLNVEPILSNYEKFKAQVAECKDAKIDPGLFVAKTKLHLTLGLMTLYDDNEVERVGKALDEVVRTKIRPLLKNKPLKVSIKGISHFGDEEGTETRVLFAKPIAEGLEEISELIYQALLETDLGKTQKREFRILHMTLAKIGYKGDVFDATPILSKLRNFDFGTVEISELRICLMHEVESKTGTYPISYVSSLL
;
A
#
# COMPACT_ATOMS: atom_id res chain seq x y z
N MET A 1 13.44 -49.54 19.37
CA MET A 1 13.90 -48.33 18.68
C MET A 1 14.17 -47.27 19.73
N ASN A 2 15.44 -46.94 19.95
CA ASN A 2 15.86 -45.92 20.91
C ASN A 2 15.75 -44.52 20.28
N PRO A 3 15.24 -43.49 20.98
CA PRO A 3 15.18 -42.12 20.48
C PRO A 3 16.27 -41.25 21.14
N LEU A 4 17.49 -41.24 20.62
CA LEU A 4 18.57 -40.29 20.94
C LEU A 4 19.43 -40.19 19.66
N ASP A 5 19.76 -39.05 19.06
CA ASP A 5 20.27 -37.81 19.64
C ASP A 5 19.71 -36.57 18.92
N ALA A 6 19.26 -35.59 19.69
CA ALA A 6 19.17 -34.22 19.21
C ALA A 6 20.09 -33.35 20.06
N HIS A 7 21.15 -32.82 19.45
CA HIS A 7 22.01 -31.84 20.10
C HIS A 7 21.26 -30.52 20.23
N VAL A 8 21.06 -30.11 21.48
CA VAL A 8 20.48 -28.81 21.86
C VAL A 8 21.62 -27.90 22.27
N TYR A 9 21.60 -26.64 21.84
CA TYR A 9 22.58 -25.63 22.24
C TYR A 9 21.91 -24.32 22.65
N LEU A 10 22.59 -23.57 23.51
CA LEU A 10 22.12 -22.32 24.10
C LEU A 10 22.89 -21.14 23.51
N LEU A 11 22.16 -20.11 23.11
CA LEU A 11 22.69 -18.80 22.70
C LEU A 11 21.79 -17.72 23.32
N ASP A 12 22.40 -16.76 24.01
CA ASP A 12 21.74 -15.61 24.64
C ASP A 12 20.50 -15.98 25.49
N ASN A 13 20.68 -16.94 26.40
CA ASN A 13 19.62 -17.49 27.26
C ASN A 13 18.42 -18.14 26.53
N CYS A 14 18.51 -18.37 25.21
CA CYS A 14 17.49 -19.07 24.44
C CYS A 14 18.01 -20.44 23.96
N CYS A 15 17.13 -21.44 24.02
CA CYS A 15 17.46 -22.85 23.79
C CYS A 15 17.03 -23.29 22.38
N TYR A 16 17.96 -23.80 21.57
CA TYR A 16 17.72 -24.16 20.17
C TYR A 16 18.03 -25.64 19.92
N ARG A 17 17.20 -26.29 19.09
CA ARG A 17 17.37 -27.70 18.69
C ARG A 17 17.82 -27.78 17.23
N ARG A 18 18.94 -28.46 16.97
CA ARG A 18 19.37 -28.74 15.60
C ARG A 18 18.67 -29.99 15.07
N ASN A 19 17.87 -29.85 14.02
CA ASN A 19 17.36 -30.99 13.27
C ASN A 19 18.43 -31.45 12.25
N ALA A 20 18.61 -32.76 12.09
CA ALA A 20 19.57 -33.32 11.14
C ALA A 20 19.16 -33.00 9.70
N PRO A 21 20.13 -32.79 8.78
CA PRO A 21 19.83 -32.47 7.40
C PRO A 21 19.20 -33.68 6.70
N VAL A 22 18.06 -33.47 6.04
CA VAL A 22 17.42 -34.48 5.20
C VAL A 22 18.19 -34.56 3.89
N GLU A 23 18.73 -35.75 3.56
CA GLU A 23 19.34 -36.03 2.25
C GLU A 23 18.29 -35.90 1.14
N ARG A 24 18.56 -35.06 0.14
CA ARG A 24 17.68 -34.85 -1.02
C ARG A 24 17.78 -36.06 -1.96
N LEU A 25 16.71 -36.84 -2.06
CA LEU A 25 16.51 -37.76 -3.18
C LEU A 25 16.10 -36.94 -4.41
N HIS A 26 16.78 -37.19 -5.53
CA HIS A 26 16.52 -36.57 -6.82
C HIS A 26 15.09 -36.82 -7.31
N GLY A 27 14.43 -35.74 -7.75
CA GLY A 27 13.22 -35.78 -8.57
C GLY A 27 11.92 -35.72 -7.79
N GLN A 28 11.49 -34.50 -7.44
CA GLN A 28 10.09 -34.03 -7.37
C GLN A 28 10.09 -32.55 -6.94
N ASP A 29 9.20 -31.78 -7.57
CA ASP A 29 9.14 -30.32 -7.62
C ASP A 29 9.23 -29.61 -6.26
N GLU A 30 9.99 -28.51 -6.19
CA GLU A 30 9.92 -27.57 -5.07
C GLU A 30 8.57 -26.84 -5.09
N PRO A 31 7.86 -26.68 -3.96
CA PRO A 31 6.58 -26.00 -3.96
C PRO A 31 6.80 -24.50 -4.12
N GLU A 32 6.31 -23.97 -5.25
CA GLU A 32 6.09 -22.54 -5.46
C GLU A 32 5.39 -21.91 -4.26
N VAL A 33 5.86 -20.74 -3.84
CA VAL A 33 5.14 -19.87 -2.90
C VAL A 33 3.86 -19.43 -3.59
N LYS A 34 2.78 -20.18 -3.35
CA LYS A 34 1.42 -19.81 -3.74
C LYS A 34 1.02 -18.55 -2.99
N ILE A 35 1.07 -17.44 -3.69
CA ILE A 35 0.34 -16.23 -3.34
C ILE A 35 -1.12 -16.59 -3.60
N ASN A 36 -1.90 -16.76 -2.53
CA ASN A 36 -3.30 -17.18 -2.64
C ASN A 36 -4.06 -16.22 -3.55
N GLU A 37 -4.66 -16.80 -4.58
CA GLU A 37 -5.79 -16.24 -5.30
C GLU A 37 -6.83 -15.79 -4.27
N VAL A 38 -7.26 -14.53 -4.37
CA VAL A 38 -8.63 -14.20 -3.96
C VAL A 38 -9.37 -14.14 -5.26
N ASP A 39 -10.22 -15.14 -5.46
CA ASP A 39 -11.31 -15.11 -6.42
C ASP A 39 -11.96 -13.74 -6.35
N THR A 40 -11.86 -12.98 -7.44
CA THR A 40 -12.86 -11.97 -7.75
C THR A 40 -14.10 -12.72 -8.24
N ASP A 41 -14.71 -13.49 -7.35
CA ASP A 41 -16.08 -13.94 -7.53
C ASP A 41 -16.94 -12.96 -6.73
N SER A 42 -17.43 -11.93 -7.43
CA SER A 42 -18.38 -10.96 -6.91
C SER A 42 -19.79 -11.57 -6.82
N SER A 43 -19.91 -12.81 -6.34
CA SER A 43 -21.17 -13.53 -6.25
C SER A 43 -21.41 -14.20 -4.90
N ASP A 44 -20.77 -13.73 -3.84
CA ASP A 44 -21.26 -13.96 -2.48
C ASP A 44 -22.56 -13.16 -2.30
N LEU A 45 -23.64 -13.89 -2.49
CA LEU A 45 -25.02 -13.49 -2.25
C LEU A 45 -25.12 -12.63 -0.99
N GLU A 46 -25.61 -11.40 -1.14
CA GLU A 46 -26.16 -10.61 -0.05
C GLU A 46 -27.35 -11.38 0.55
N GLU A 47 -27.10 -12.34 1.43
CA GLU A 47 -28.12 -12.81 2.34
C GLU A 47 -28.37 -11.70 3.35
N ASP A 48 -29.60 -11.17 3.36
CA ASP A 48 -30.07 -10.17 4.30
C ASP A 48 -29.95 -10.67 5.74
N VAL A 49 -28.80 -10.43 6.36
CA VAL A 49 -28.65 -10.55 7.81
C VAL A 49 -29.36 -9.33 8.39
N ASN A 50 -30.51 -9.56 9.02
CA ASN A 50 -31.29 -8.56 9.74
C ASN A 50 -30.51 -8.12 11.01
N VAL A 51 -29.55 -7.21 10.83
CA VAL A 51 -28.91 -6.48 11.92
C VAL A 51 -29.74 -5.22 12.13
N GLU A 52 -30.28 -5.02 13.33
CA GLU A 52 -30.99 -3.76 13.66
C GLU A 52 -30.00 -2.59 13.53
N ALA A 53 -30.12 -1.86 12.42
CA ALA A 53 -29.41 -0.60 12.20
C ALA A 53 -30.03 0.48 13.08
N PHE A 54 -29.21 1.42 13.57
CA PHE A 54 -29.72 2.56 14.32
C PHE A 54 -30.10 3.72 13.38
N ASP A 55 -31.11 4.50 13.76
CA ASP A 55 -31.59 5.68 13.02
C ASP A 55 -30.70 6.91 13.23
N GLU A 56 -30.53 7.72 12.17
CA GLU A 56 -29.74 8.96 12.16
C GLU A 56 -30.26 10.02 13.15
N ASP A 57 -31.53 9.96 13.53
CA ASP A 57 -32.20 10.89 14.45
C ASP A 57 -32.16 10.45 15.93
N ASP A 58 -31.35 9.44 16.32
CA ASP A 58 -31.21 9.08 17.74
C ASP A 58 -30.49 10.21 18.51
N PRO A 59 -31.18 10.95 19.41
CA PRO A 59 -30.59 12.04 20.19
C PRO A 59 -29.53 11.56 21.20
N ASN A 60 -29.26 10.26 21.26
CA ASN A 60 -28.18 9.66 22.04
C ASN A 60 -26.89 9.37 21.24
N LEU A 61 -26.78 9.87 20.00
CA LEU A 61 -25.56 9.77 19.16
C LEU A 61 -24.60 10.95 19.35
N THR A 62 -24.96 11.96 20.15
CA THR A 62 -24.06 13.08 20.44
C THR A 62 -22.95 12.62 21.39
N VAL A 63 -21.81 12.27 20.81
CA VAL A 63 -20.59 11.99 21.55
C VAL A 63 -20.00 13.34 21.98
N ASP A 64 -20.33 13.78 23.20
CA ASP A 64 -19.62 14.88 23.87
C ASP A 64 -18.26 14.35 24.36
N ALA A 65 -17.42 13.91 23.42
CA ALA A 65 -16.02 13.63 23.72
C ALA A 65 -15.30 14.96 23.92
N GLN A 66 -14.62 15.13 25.06
CA GLN A 66 -13.65 16.21 25.21
C GLN A 66 -12.60 16.07 24.10
N GLU A 67 -12.17 17.21 23.54
CA GLU A 67 -11.21 17.28 22.44
C GLU A 67 -9.96 16.43 22.75
N GLY A 68 -9.85 15.26 22.13
CA GLY A 68 -8.71 14.33 22.29
C GLY A 68 -9.01 12.99 22.98
N GLU A 69 -10.17 12.77 23.61
CA GLU A 69 -10.51 11.48 24.22
C GLU A 69 -11.39 10.62 23.29
N ARG A 70 -10.90 9.42 22.92
CA ARG A 70 -11.60 8.46 22.04
C ARG A 70 -12.82 7.79 22.71
N ILE A 71 -12.95 7.90 24.03
CA ILE A 71 -13.99 7.25 24.83
C ILE A 71 -14.62 8.27 25.77
N SER A 72 -15.94 8.28 25.81
CA SER A 72 -16.74 9.14 26.69
C SER A 72 -17.66 8.30 27.58
N TYR A 73 -18.19 8.88 28.66
CA TYR A 73 -19.17 8.23 29.52
C TYR A 73 -20.56 8.85 29.31
N ASP A 74 -21.53 8.05 28.87
CA ASP A 74 -22.92 8.45 28.77
C ASP A 74 -23.62 8.24 30.13
N SER A 75 -23.88 9.34 30.82
CA SER A 75 -24.56 9.35 32.14
C SER A 75 -26.02 8.87 32.09
N LYS A 76 -26.70 8.98 30.94
CA LYS A 76 -28.09 8.53 30.78
C LYS A 76 -28.13 7.01 30.59
N LYS A 77 -27.27 6.47 29.72
CA LYS A 77 -27.16 5.03 29.44
C LYS A 77 -26.33 4.29 30.50
N LYS A 78 -25.64 5.03 31.38
CA LYS A 78 -24.69 4.52 32.38
C LYS A 78 -23.63 3.62 31.75
N SER A 79 -23.14 4.01 30.58
CA SER A 79 -22.22 3.23 29.76
C SER A 79 -21.06 4.07 29.25
N TRP A 80 -19.90 3.44 29.13
CA TRP A 80 -18.78 3.97 28.35
C TRP A 80 -19.08 3.80 26.86
N MET A 81 -18.73 4.80 26.05
CA MET A 81 -19.04 4.84 24.62
C MET A 81 -17.85 5.33 23.79
N ALA A 82 -17.73 4.80 22.59
CA ALA A 82 -16.78 5.24 21.59
C ALA A 82 -17.36 5.11 20.18
N SER A 83 -16.72 5.75 19.21
CA SER A 83 -17.03 5.59 17.79
C SER A 83 -15.78 5.14 17.06
N ALA A 84 -15.95 4.20 16.12
CA ALA A 84 -14.89 3.74 15.24
C ALA A 84 -15.33 3.80 13.77
N ARG A 85 -14.46 4.27 12.89
CA ARG A 85 -14.75 4.28 11.45
C ARG A 85 -14.33 2.94 10.86
N VAL A 86 -15.31 2.19 10.37
CA VAL A 86 -15.09 0.98 9.57
C VAL A 86 -15.45 1.32 8.13
N PRO A 87 -14.52 1.22 7.17
CA PRO A 87 -14.83 1.52 5.78
C PRO A 87 -15.96 0.64 5.24
N ASP A 88 -16.85 1.22 4.44
CA ASP A 88 -18.04 0.55 3.90
C ASP A 88 -17.71 -0.77 3.20
N MET A 89 -16.64 -0.79 2.41
CA MET A 89 -16.21 -1.99 1.70
C MET A 89 -15.70 -3.11 2.61
N LEU A 90 -15.34 -2.81 3.86
CA LEU A 90 -14.96 -3.79 4.87
C LEU A 90 -16.11 -4.13 5.83
N MET A 91 -17.23 -3.38 5.80
CA MET A 91 -18.33 -3.54 6.74
C MET A 91 -18.91 -4.96 6.73
N GLY A 92 -19.10 -5.56 5.54
CA GLY A 92 -19.55 -6.95 5.43
C GLY A 92 -18.60 -7.95 6.09
N ARG A 93 -17.28 -7.79 5.88
CA ARG A 93 -16.25 -8.65 6.50
C ARG A 93 -16.13 -8.41 8.01
N PHE A 94 -16.32 -7.17 8.44
CA PHE A 94 -16.31 -6.76 9.83
C PHE A 94 -17.45 -7.42 10.61
N ILE A 95 -18.66 -7.42 10.04
CA ILE A 95 -19.83 -8.10 10.62
C ILE A 95 -19.64 -9.63 10.57
N GLY A 96 -19.21 -10.15 9.43
CA GLY A 96 -19.04 -11.58 9.17
C GLY A 96 -20.37 -12.30 8.93
N ASN A 97 -20.30 -13.51 8.37
CA ASN A 97 -21.49 -14.32 8.08
C ASN A 97 -22.31 -14.53 9.35
N GLN A 98 -23.62 -14.25 9.30
CA GLN A 98 -24.54 -14.29 10.44
C GLN A 98 -24.09 -13.46 11.66
N ALA A 99 -23.37 -12.36 11.40
CA ALA A 99 -22.75 -11.48 12.39
C ALA A 99 -21.73 -12.19 13.30
N SER A 100 -21.10 -13.27 12.83
CA SER A 100 -20.18 -14.09 13.63
C SER A 100 -18.96 -13.31 14.15
N ASN A 101 -18.34 -12.47 13.31
CA ASN A 101 -17.18 -11.68 13.71
C ASN A 101 -17.58 -10.61 14.73
N LYS A 102 -18.66 -9.87 14.47
CA LYS A 102 -19.24 -8.88 15.39
C LYS A 102 -19.55 -9.51 16.76
N LYS A 103 -20.33 -10.59 16.79
CA LYS A 103 -20.73 -11.29 18.03
C LYS A 103 -19.53 -11.77 18.83
N LYS A 104 -18.53 -12.35 18.16
CA LYS A 104 -17.28 -12.78 18.80
C LYS A 104 -16.53 -11.60 19.45
N MET A 105 -16.48 -10.45 18.77
CA MET A 105 -15.85 -9.23 19.29
C MET A 105 -16.62 -8.71 20.51
N GLU A 106 -17.95 -8.64 20.44
CA GLU A 106 -18.85 -8.25 21.54
C GLU A 106 -18.70 -9.15 22.77
N GLU A 107 -18.74 -10.47 22.58
CA GLU A 107 -18.59 -11.46 23.66
C GLU A 107 -17.22 -11.37 24.35
N SER A 108 -16.14 -11.27 23.57
CA SER A 108 -14.78 -11.24 24.12
C SER A 108 -14.42 -9.95 24.83
N THR A 109 -15.15 -8.86 24.56
CA THR A 109 -14.86 -7.52 25.11
C THR A 109 -15.95 -7.00 26.04
N GLN A 110 -17.04 -7.74 26.24
CA GLN A 110 -18.22 -7.31 27.01
C GLN A 110 -18.76 -5.95 26.52
N CYS A 111 -18.74 -5.75 25.20
CA CYS A 111 -19.24 -4.55 24.52
C CYS A 111 -20.44 -4.89 23.64
N VAL A 112 -21.20 -3.86 23.29
CA VAL A 112 -22.15 -3.90 22.18
C VAL A 112 -21.62 -2.98 21.08
N ILE A 113 -21.66 -3.48 19.85
CA ILE A 113 -21.28 -2.77 18.63
C ILE A 113 -22.58 -2.50 17.86
N GLN A 114 -22.90 -1.23 17.66
CA GLN A 114 -24.01 -0.78 16.83
C GLN A 114 -23.50 -0.48 15.42
N ILE A 115 -24.11 -1.16 14.45
CA ILE A 115 -23.80 -1.02 13.04
C ILE A 115 -24.69 0.08 12.47
N PRO A 116 -24.12 1.06 11.75
CA PRO A 116 -24.89 2.12 11.14
C PRO A 116 -25.71 1.60 9.95
N ALA A 117 -26.73 2.33 9.53
CA ALA A 117 -27.55 1.95 8.38
C ALA A 117 -26.70 1.75 7.11
N LYS A 118 -27.12 0.82 6.24
CA LYS A 118 -26.41 0.54 4.97
C LYS A 118 -26.21 1.85 4.19
N LYS A 119 -24.97 2.10 3.74
CA LYS A 119 -24.56 3.30 2.96
C LYS A 119 -24.65 4.64 3.72
N SER A 120 -24.73 4.61 5.05
CA SER A 120 -24.50 5.81 5.84
C SER A 120 -23.01 5.99 6.09
N ASN A 121 -22.51 7.23 6.04
CA ASN A 121 -21.11 7.56 6.34
C ASN A 121 -20.83 7.62 7.86
N LEU A 122 -21.71 7.03 8.67
CA LEU A 122 -21.63 7.07 10.12
C LEU A 122 -20.64 6.03 10.65
N PRO A 123 -19.94 6.33 11.76
CA PRO A 123 -19.09 5.35 12.42
C PRO A 123 -19.92 4.24 13.09
N VAL A 124 -19.28 3.11 13.37
CA VAL A 124 -19.84 2.13 14.31
C VAL A 124 -19.76 2.70 15.72
N VAL A 125 -20.80 2.49 16.52
CA VAL A 125 -20.87 2.95 17.90
C VAL A 125 -20.63 1.77 18.83
N ILE A 126 -19.70 1.92 19.77
CA ILE A 126 -19.32 0.88 20.72
C ILE A 126 -19.74 1.36 22.09
N TYR A 127 -20.37 0.50 22.88
CA TYR A 127 -20.63 0.84 24.28
C TYR A 127 -20.53 -0.35 25.21
N SER A 128 -20.16 -0.07 26.46
CA SER A 128 -20.13 -1.06 27.54
C SER A 128 -20.55 -0.44 28.87
N VAL A 129 -21.41 -1.15 29.60
CA VAL A 129 -21.73 -0.85 31.00
C VAL A 129 -20.72 -1.47 31.97
N ALA A 130 -19.87 -2.39 31.50
CA ALA A 130 -18.94 -3.13 32.34
C ALA A 130 -17.73 -2.28 32.75
N GLY A 131 -17.20 -1.46 31.83
CA GLY A 131 -16.06 -0.62 32.12
C GLY A 131 -15.53 0.13 30.90
N LYS A 132 -14.61 1.07 31.14
CA LYS A 132 -13.92 1.84 30.08
C LYS A 132 -12.97 0.92 29.31
N GLU A 133 -12.28 0.05 30.03
CA GLU A 133 -11.33 -0.95 29.55
C GLU A 133 -11.95 -1.93 28.55
N CYS A 134 -13.24 -2.23 28.69
CA CYS A 134 -13.99 -3.05 27.73
C CYS A 134 -14.08 -2.34 26.38
N VAL A 135 -14.43 -1.05 26.38
CA VAL A 135 -14.52 -0.22 25.17
C VAL A 135 -13.13 -0.04 24.54
N GLU A 136 -12.08 0.18 25.36
CA GLU A 136 -10.68 0.23 24.89
C GLU A 136 -10.30 -1.07 24.17
N SER A 137 -10.56 -2.23 24.79
CA SER A 137 -10.25 -3.53 24.19
C SER A 137 -11.03 -3.79 22.89
N CYS A 138 -12.28 -3.33 22.81
CA CYS A 138 -13.09 -3.44 21.59
C CYS A 138 -12.54 -2.56 20.46
N LEU A 139 -12.14 -1.33 20.77
CA LEU A 139 -11.47 -0.45 19.82
C LEU A 139 -10.17 -1.06 19.29
N ASP A 140 -9.34 -1.63 20.16
CA ASP A 140 -8.12 -2.32 19.76
C ASP A 140 -8.43 -3.48 18.81
N GLN A 141 -9.44 -4.31 19.11
CA GLN A 141 -9.82 -5.42 18.21
C GLN A 141 -10.31 -4.93 16.84
N ILE A 142 -11.01 -3.80 16.77
CA ILE A 142 -11.41 -3.17 15.50
C ILE A 142 -10.18 -2.69 14.73
N ASP A 143 -9.25 -2.01 15.40
CA ASP A 143 -8.03 -1.49 14.78
C ASP A 143 -7.15 -2.64 14.25
N LEU A 144 -7.01 -3.73 15.01
CA LEU A 144 -6.33 -4.96 14.57
C LEU A 144 -7.05 -5.60 13.37
N PHE A 145 -8.38 -5.67 13.38
CA PHE A 145 -9.15 -6.18 12.24
C PHE A 145 -8.86 -5.36 10.98
N LEU A 146 -8.99 -4.03 11.04
CA LEU A 146 -8.78 -3.12 9.92
C LEU A 146 -7.35 -3.23 9.38
N SER A 147 -6.36 -3.27 10.28
CA SER A 147 -4.95 -3.44 9.93
C SER A 147 -4.72 -4.76 9.20
N SER A 148 -5.29 -5.87 9.70
CA SER A 148 -5.17 -7.19 9.07
C SER A 148 -5.82 -7.26 7.68
N GLN A 149 -6.96 -6.58 7.48
CA GLN A 149 -7.60 -6.49 6.17
C GLN A 149 -6.76 -5.67 5.21
N ARG A 150 -6.19 -4.56 5.70
CA ARG A 150 -5.32 -3.70 4.91
C ARG A 150 -4.07 -4.43 4.47
N GLU A 151 -3.41 -5.19 5.35
CA GLU A 151 -2.22 -5.99 5.00
C GLU A 151 -2.48 -6.96 3.85
N LYS A 152 -3.62 -7.66 3.87
CA LYS A 152 -4.02 -8.65 2.85
C LYS A 152 -4.49 -8.03 1.53
N THR A 153 -4.87 -6.76 1.54
CA THR A 153 -5.44 -6.09 0.35
C THR A 153 -4.33 -5.53 -0.53
N ASN A 154 -4.50 -5.59 -1.84
CA ASN A 154 -3.57 -4.95 -2.77
C ASN A 154 -3.52 -3.42 -2.55
N PRO A 155 -2.40 -2.75 -2.85
CA PRO A 155 -2.35 -1.31 -2.84
C PRO A 155 -3.37 -0.69 -3.79
N SER A 156 -4.05 0.35 -3.34
CA SER A 156 -5.01 1.15 -4.13
C SER A 156 -4.39 2.47 -4.57
N HIS A 157 -3.40 2.97 -3.84
CA HIS A 157 -2.83 4.28 -4.03
C HIS A 157 -1.31 4.24 -3.92
N PHE A 158 -0.65 5.21 -4.53
CA PHE A 158 0.79 5.39 -4.39
C PHE A 158 1.15 6.87 -4.35
N VAL A 159 2.23 7.17 -3.64
CA VAL A 159 2.85 8.49 -3.66
C VAL A 159 3.84 8.55 -4.83
N SER A 160 3.80 9.63 -5.59
CA SER A 160 4.65 9.77 -6.77
C SER A 160 5.25 11.15 -6.99
N LEU A 161 6.40 11.15 -7.65
CA LEU A 161 6.96 12.31 -8.35
C LEU A 161 6.63 12.17 -9.84
N PRO A 162 5.86 13.09 -10.43
CA PRO A 162 5.47 13.00 -11.83
C PRO A 162 6.67 13.25 -12.75
N LEU A 163 6.83 12.40 -13.78
CA LEU A 163 7.88 12.52 -14.80
C LEU A 163 7.30 12.65 -16.23
N ASN A 164 5.98 12.82 -16.34
CA ASN A 164 5.26 12.99 -17.59
C ASN A 164 5.35 14.44 -18.10
N VAL A 165 6.58 14.99 -18.15
CA VAL A 165 6.90 16.36 -18.57
C VAL A 165 8.06 16.36 -19.58
N GLU A 166 8.23 17.44 -20.33
CA GLU A 166 9.42 17.60 -21.18
C GLU A 166 10.67 17.91 -20.34
N PRO A 167 11.87 17.47 -20.75
CA PRO A 167 12.19 16.72 -21.97
C PRO A 167 11.98 15.20 -21.89
N ILE A 168 11.51 14.67 -20.77
CA ILE A 168 11.38 13.21 -20.54
C ILE A 168 10.44 12.57 -21.55
N LEU A 169 9.29 13.19 -21.82
CA LEU A 169 8.30 12.65 -22.77
C LEU A 169 8.88 12.46 -24.17
N SER A 170 9.52 13.48 -24.74
CA SER A 170 10.11 13.39 -26.07
C SER A 170 11.27 12.39 -26.13
N ASN A 171 12.11 12.32 -25.10
CA ASN A 171 13.20 11.36 -25.05
C ASN A 171 12.73 9.92 -24.78
N TYR A 172 11.61 9.72 -24.07
CA TYR A 172 10.98 8.41 -23.91
C TYR A 172 10.48 7.86 -25.25
N GLU A 173 9.88 8.69 -26.10
CA GLU A 173 9.47 8.27 -27.45
C GLU A 173 10.67 7.96 -28.34
N LYS A 174 11.76 8.75 -28.25
CA LYS A 174 13.03 8.43 -28.94
C LYS A 174 13.60 7.09 -28.47
N PHE A 175 13.56 6.83 -27.16
CA PHE A 175 13.99 5.56 -26.60
C PHE A 175 13.19 4.40 -27.19
N LYS A 176 11.85 4.48 -27.21
CA LYS A 176 10.99 3.46 -27.83
C LYS A 176 11.33 3.24 -29.31
N ALA A 177 11.57 4.30 -30.07
CA ALA A 177 11.96 4.20 -31.47
C ALA A 177 13.29 3.44 -31.63
N GLN A 178 14.30 3.75 -30.80
CA GLN A 178 15.59 3.06 -30.82
C GLN A 178 15.47 1.59 -30.38
N VAL A 179 14.56 1.27 -29.45
CA VAL A 179 14.28 -0.13 -29.09
C VAL A 179 13.64 -0.87 -30.27
N ALA A 180 12.73 -0.25 -31.01
CA ALA A 180 12.14 -0.86 -32.21
C ALA A 180 13.17 -1.13 -33.32
N GLU A 181 14.27 -0.38 -33.37
CA GLU A 181 15.41 -0.61 -34.27
C GLU A 181 16.32 -1.77 -33.80
N CYS A 182 16.21 -2.20 -32.54
CA CYS A 182 16.94 -3.35 -32.01
C CYS A 182 16.29 -4.65 -32.48
N LYS A 183 16.68 -5.14 -33.67
CA LYS A 183 16.14 -6.37 -34.29
C LYS A 183 16.15 -7.61 -33.37
N ASP A 184 17.08 -7.67 -32.44
CA ASP A 184 17.23 -8.80 -31.49
C ASP A 184 16.36 -8.63 -30.24
N ALA A 185 15.86 -7.42 -29.95
CA ALA A 185 15.00 -7.14 -28.81
C ALA A 185 13.57 -7.63 -29.10
N LYS A 186 13.19 -8.76 -28.51
CA LYS A 186 11.83 -9.33 -28.63
C LYS A 186 10.91 -8.80 -27.54
N ILE A 187 10.78 -7.48 -27.43
CA ILE A 187 9.83 -6.85 -26.50
C ILE A 187 8.53 -6.51 -27.23
N ASP A 188 7.40 -6.94 -26.69
CA ASP A 188 6.09 -6.54 -27.20
C ASP A 188 5.88 -5.03 -26.94
N PRO A 189 5.59 -4.21 -27.98
CA PRO A 189 5.27 -2.79 -27.82
C PRO A 189 4.17 -2.49 -26.79
N GLY A 190 3.25 -3.44 -26.54
CA GLY A 190 2.19 -3.32 -25.54
C GLY A 190 2.68 -3.33 -24.09
N LEU A 191 3.93 -3.77 -23.83
CA LEU A 191 4.52 -3.78 -22.49
C LEU A 191 5.00 -2.39 -22.05
N PHE A 192 5.19 -1.46 -22.98
CA PHE A 192 5.65 -0.11 -22.65
C PHE A 192 4.58 0.66 -21.87
N VAL A 193 5.02 1.31 -20.79
CA VAL A 193 4.15 2.18 -20.00
C VAL A 193 3.75 3.40 -20.83
N ALA A 194 2.47 3.78 -20.80
CA ALA A 194 2.04 5.00 -21.46
C ALA A 194 2.85 6.21 -20.97
N LYS A 195 3.32 7.07 -21.88
CA LYS A 195 4.15 8.25 -21.53
C LYS A 195 3.48 9.18 -20.50
N THR A 196 2.14 9.24 -20.52
CA THR A 196 1.31 10.02 -19.58
C THR A 196 1.39 9.49 -18.15
N LYS A 197 1.85 8.26 -17.95
CA LYS A 197 1.97 7.56 -16.68
C LYS A 197 3.41 7.46 -16.16
N LEU A 198 4.38 8.14 -16.78
CA LEU A 198 5.77 8.15 -16.28
C LEU A 198 5.85 8.89 -14.93
N HIS A 199 6.43 8.23 -13.92
CA HIS A 199 6.59 8.75 -12.57
C HIS A 199 7.66 7.95 -11.80
N LEU A 200 8.08 8.47 -10.64
CA LEU A 200 8.77 7.71 -9.60
C LEU A 200 7.76 7.36 -8.50
N THR A 201 7.73 6.11 -8.06
CA THR A 201 6.93 5.69 -6.90
C THR A 201 7.75 5.81 -5.62
N LEU A 202 7.20 6.47 -4.59
CA LEU A 202 7.86 6.68 -3.30
C LEU A 202 7.25 5.88 -2.14
N GLY A 203 6.04 5.36 -2.32
CA GLY A 203 5.37 4.54 -1.31
C GLY A 203 4.00 4.07 -1.77
N LEU A 204 3.55 2.94 -1.23
CA LEU A 204 2.27 2.31 -1.55
C LEU A 204 1.34 2.37 -0.36
N MET A 205 0.04 2.46 -0.63
CA MET A 205 -1.00 2.56 0.38
C MET A 205 -2.23 1.80 -0.09
N THR A 206 -3.01 1.33 0.86
CA THR A 206 -4.41 0.96 0.64
C THR A 206 -5.20 2.02 1.36
N LEU A 207 -6.01 2.82 0.65
CA LEU A 207 -6.85 3.87 1.22
C LEU A 207 -8.30 3.60 0.80
N TYR A 208 -9.21 3.68 1.75
CA TYR A 208 -10.59 3.26 1.55
C TYR A 208 -11.57 4.43 1.37
N ASP A 209 -11.22 5.63 1.83
CA ASP A 209 -12.07 6.81 1.72
C ASP A 209 -11.26 8.12 1.67
N ASP A 210 -11.96 9.22 1.39
CA ASP A 210 -11.36 10.56 1.25
C ASP A 210 -10.77 11.09 2.57
N ASN A 211 -11.24 10.64 3.74
CA ASN A 211 -10.64 11.03 5.01
C ASN A 211 -9.27 10.39 5.20
N GLU A 212 -9.09 9.14 4.76
CA GLU A 212 -7.78 8.49 4.74
C GLU A 212 -6.83 9.19 3.76
N VAL A 213 -7.32 9.61 2.58
CA VAL A 213 -6.56 10.44 1.63
C VAL A 213 -6.12 11.75 2.28
N GLU A 214 -7.04 12.45 2.96
CA GLU A 214 -6.74 13.71 3.63
C GLU A 214 -5.74 13.53 4.79
N ARG A 215 -5.88 12.46 5.59
CA ARG A 215 -4.94 12.13 6.68
C ARG A 215 -3.51 11.96 6.14
N VAL A 216 -3.36 11.18 5.07
CA VAL A 216 -2.05 11.00 4.42
C VAL A 216 -1.57 12.30 3.80
N GLY A 217 -2.43 13.04 3.11
CA GLY A 217 -2.11 14.34 2.51
C GLY A 217 -1.53 15.32 3.53
N LYS A 218 -2.15 15.42 4.71
CA LYS A 218 -1.66 16.25 5.83
C LYS A 218 -0.30 15.77 6.36
N ALA A 219 -0.09 14.46 6.48
CA ALA A 219 1.20 13.91 6.90
C ALA A 219 2.31 14.21 5.88
N LEU A 220 1.98 14.13 4.58
CA LEU A 220 2.88 14.51 3.49
C LEU A 220 3.21 16.01 3.52
N ASP A 221 2.21 16.88 3.66
CA ASP A 221 2.44 18.33 3.78
C ASP A 221 3.33 18.66 4.98
N GLU A 222 3.12 17.99 6.11
CA GLU A 222 3.91 18.21 7.32
C GLU A 222 5.37 17.81 7.14
N VAL A 223 5.64 16.61 6.62
CA VAL A 223 7.03 16.17 6.36
C VAL A 223 7.69 17.01 5.27
N VAL A 224 6.91 17.44 4.27
CA VAL A 224 7.40 18.33 3.22
C VAL A 224 7.83 19.67 3.80
N ARG A 225 6.96 20.30 4.60
CA ARG A 225 7.21 21.58 5.24
C ARG A 225 8.38 21.54 6.23
N THR A 226 8.46 20.50 7.06
CA THR A 226 9.39 20.45 8.20
C THR A 226 10.75 19.86 7.86
N LYS A 227 10.83 18.94 6.88
CA LYS A 227 12.07 18.20 6.57
C LYS A 227 12.52 18.35 5.12
N ILE A 228 11.63 18.17 4.15
CA ILE A 228 12.02 18.13 2.73
C ILE A 228 12.36 19.52 2.17
N ARG A 229 11.54 20.55 2.45
CA ARG A 229 11.83 21.92 2.00
C ARG A 229 13.18 22.46 2.51
N PRO A 230 13.54 22.28 3.79
CA PRO A 230 14.88 22.59 4.28
C PRO A 230 15.99 21.84 3.52
N LEU A 231 15.82 20.54 3.28
CA LEU A 231 16.76 19.71 2.53
C LEU A 231 16.99 20.27 1.11
N LEU A 232 15.90 20.66 0.45
CA LEU A 232 15.91 21.24 -0.89
C LEU A 232 16.30 22.72 -0.92
N LYS A 233 16.52 23.36 0.23
CA LYS A 233 16.78 24.80 0.35
C LYS A 233 15.69 25.64 -0.34
N ASN A 234 14.43 25.19 -0.25
CA ASN A 234 13.25 25.78 -0.90
C ASN A 234 13.38 25.92 -2.43
N LYS A 235 14.06 24.98 -3.08
CA LYS A 235 14.17 24.89 -4.55
C LYS A 235 13.46 23.64 -5.06
N PRO A 236 13.04 23.60 -6.32
CA PRO A 236 12.53 22.38 -6.93
C PRO A 236 13.55 21.26 -6.86
N LEU A 237 13.07 20.02 -6.69
CA LEU A 237 13.91 18.84 -6.74
C LEU A 237 14.35 18.60 -8.19
N LYS A 238 15.65 18.79 -8.46
CA LYS A 238 16.23 18.55 -9.78
C LYS A 238 16.61 17.09 -9.96
N VAL A 239 15.92 16.37 -10.84
CA VAL A 239 16.11 14.94 -11.10
C VAL A 239 16.59 14.69 -12.52
N SER A 240 17.73 14.01 -12.66
CA SER A 240 18.21 13.46 -13.92
C SER A 240 17.73 12.02 -14.08
N ILE A 241 17.11 11.69 -15.21
CA ILE A 241 16.68 10.32 -15.51
C ILE A 241 17.65 9.75 -16.55
N LYS A 242 18.53 8.85 -16.11
CA LYS A 242 19.62 8.36 -16.95
C LYS A 242 19.97 6.91 -16.64
N GLY A 243 20.22 6.18 -17.72
CA GLY A 243 20.61 4.79 -17.67
C GLY A 243 19.43 3.86 -17.39
N ILE A 244 19.61 2.62 -17.80
CA ILE A 244 18.57 1.59 -17.82
C ILE A 244 19.00 0.43 -16.92
N SER A 245 18.03 -0.15 -16.21
CA SER A 245 18.13 -1.39 -15.45
C SER A 245 16.83 -2.17 -15.58
N HIS A 246 16.79 -3.32 -14.90
CA HIS A 246 15.66 -4.21 -14.91
C HIS A 246 15.43 -4.88 -13.55
N PHE A 247 14.22 -5.40 -13.37
CA PHE A 247 13.91 -6.43 -12.38
C PHE A 247 13.70 -7.76 -13.11
N GLY A 248 14.30 -8.83 -12.58
CA GLY A 248 14.40 -10.13 -13.24
C GLY A 248 15.64 -10.87 -12.76
N ASP A 249 16.18 -11.73 -13.61
CA ASP A 249 17.51 -12.30 -13.47
C ASP A 249 18.62 -11.23 -13.56
N GLU A 250 19.85 -11.58 -13.18
CA GLU A 250 20.98 -10.64 -13.18
C GLU A 250 21.39 -10.19 -14.60
N GLU A 251 21.34 -11.12 -15.57
CA GLU A 251 21.78 -10.88 -16.94
C GLU A 251 20.74 -10.10 -17.76
N GLY A 252 19.46 -10.17 -17.40
CA GLY A 252 18.34 -9.51 -18.08
C GLY A 252 17.68 -10.37 -19.15
N THR A 253 17.97 -11.68 -19.17
CA THR A 253 17.34 -12.65 -20.08
C THR A 253 15.89 -12.97 -19.68
N GLU A 254 15.57 -12.84 -18.39
CA GLU A 254 14.26 -13.04 -17.78
C GLU A 254 13.77 -11.75 -17.11
N THR A 255 13.60 -10.70 -17.91
CA THR A 255 13.14 -9.39 -17.41
C THR A 255 11.63 -9.36 -17.21
N ARG A 256 11.21 -8.87 -16.04
CA ARG A 256 9.81 -8.56 -15.70
C ARG A 256 9.48 -7.08 -15.82
N VAL A 257 10.44 -6.23 -15.44
CA VAL A 257 10.29 -4.76 -15.48
C VAL A 257 11.57 -4.16 -16.02
N LEU A 258 11.46 -3.29 -17.03
CA LEU A 258 12.54 -2.46 -17.53
C LEU A 258 12.32 -1.03 -17.04
N PHE A 259 13.35 -0.38 -16.51
CA PHE A 259 13.21 0.93 -15.91
C PHE A 259 14.44 1.83 -16.11
N ALA A 260 14.21 3.15 -16.05
CA ALA A 260 15.27 4.14 -16.01
C ALA A 260 15.59 4.57 -14.58
N LYS A 261 16.84 4.97 -14.34
CA LYS A 261 17.33 5.33 -13.00
C LYS A 261 17.22 6.84 -12.76
N PRO A 262 16.60 7.28 -11.65
CA PRO A 262 16.66 8.66 -11.22
C PRO A 262 17.96 8.95 -10.47
N ILE A 263 18.52 10.15 -10.70
CA ILE A 263 19.72 10.64 -10.05
C ILE A 263 19.43 12.06 -9.59
N ALA A 264 19.44 12.26 -8.28
CA ALA A 264 19.28 13.57 -7.65
C ALA A 264 19.92 13.58 -6.26
N GLU A 265 20.47 14.75 -5.89
CA GLU A 265 20.96 14.98 -4.53
C GLU A 265 19.78 14.95 -3.55
N GLY A 266 19.91 14.20 -2.45
CA GLY A 266 18.88 14.08 -1.42
C GLY A 266 17.66 13.21 -1.77
N LEU A 267 17.57 12.64 -2.98
CA LEU A 267 16.37 11.88 -3.40
C LEU A 267 16.10 10.64 -2.54
N GLU A 268 17.13 9.89 -2.17
CA GLU A 268 17.01 8.73 -1.27
C GLU A 268 16.52 9.14 0.13
N GLU A 269 17.01 10.27 0.64
CA GLU A 269 16.59 10.81 1.93
C GLU A 269 15.14 11.29 1.89
N ILE A 270 14.74 11.99 0.81
CA ILE A 270 13.35 12.39 0.57
C ILE A 270 12.43 11.16 0.51
N SER A 271 12.83 10.13 -0.23
CA SER A 271 12.05 8.90 -0.33
C SER A 271 11.89 8.22 1.02
N GLU A 272 12.94 8.17 1.85
CA GLU A 272 12.85 7.59 3.19
C GLU A 272 11.97 8.44 4.11
N LEU A 273 12.08 9.77 4.08
CA LEU A 273 11.23 10.66 4.86
C LEU A 273 9.74 10.49 4.52
N ILE A 274 9.42 10.39 3.23
CA ILE A 274 8.06 10.13 2.77
C ILE A 274 7.60 8.76 3.22
N TYR A 275 8.42 7.72 3.04
CA TYR A 275 8.09 6.37 3.47
C TYR A 275 7.79 6.31 4.97
N GLN A 276 8.59 6.95 5.82
CA GLN A 276 8.33 7.02 7.26
C GLN A 276 7.04 7.79 7.58
N ALA A 277 6.80 8.93 6.92
CA ALA A 277 5.54 9.67 7.10
C ALA A 277 4.31 8.82 6.72
N LEU A 278 4.42 7.96 5.70
CA LEU A 278 3.35 7.03 5.34
C LEU A 278 3.15 5.95 6.42
N LEU A 279 4.23 5.41 7.00
CA LEU A 279 4.11 4.43 8.08
C LEU A 279 3.51 5.03 9.36
N GLU A 280 3.87 6.27 9.70
CA GLU A 280 3.32 7.01 10.85
C GLU A 280 1.80 7.27 10.73
N THR A 281 1.22 7.11 9.53
CA THR A 281 -0.24 7.19 9.34
C THR A 281 -0.96 5.87 9.56
N ASP A 282 -0.25 4.74 9.73
CA ASP A 282 -0.79 3.37 9.74
C ASP A 282 -1.49 2.95 8.43
N LEU A 283 -1.42 3.78 7.38
CA LEU A 283 -2.04 3.56 6.07
C LEU A 283 -1.02 3.18 4.98
N GLY A 284 0.27 3.43 5.26
CA GLY A 284 1.38 3.03 4.41
C GLY A 284 1.62 1.51 4.41
N LYS A 285 2.01 0.97 3.26
CA LYS A 285 2.41 -0.44 3.14
C LYS A 285 3.87 -0.61 3.53
N THR A 286 4.11 -1.51 4.48
CA THR A 286 5.46 -1.93 4.84
C THR A 286 6.13 -2.67 3.68
N GLN A 287 7.33 -2.23 3.31
CA GLN A 287 8.17 -2.85 2.30
C GLN A 287 9.61 -2.94 2.80
N LYS A 288 10.27 -4.07 2.55
CA LYS A 288 11.71 -4.17 2.81
C LYS A 288 12.46 -3.16 1.94
N ARG A 289 13.55 -2.61 2.47
CA ARG A 289 14.35 -1.58 1.80
C ARG A 289 14.85 -2.03 0.42
N GLU A 290 15.22 -3.30 0.27
CA GLU A 290 15.65 -3.90 -1.01
C GLU A 290 14.59 -3.82 -2.12
N PHE A 291 13.31 -3.67 -1.78
CA PHE A 291 12.21 -3.52 -2.74
C PHE A 291 11.83 -2.05 -3.00
N ARG A 292 12.46 -1.10 -2.30
CA ARG A 292 12.21 0.35 -2.45
C ARG A 292 13.23 1.01 -3.38
N ILE A 293 13.54 0.35 -4.50
CA ILE A 293 14.44 0.90 -5.51
C ILE A 293 13.68 1.97 -6.28
N LEU A 294 14.16 3.21 -6.27
CA LEU A 294 13.55 4.29 -7.04
C LEU A 294 13.82 4.11 -8.53
N HIS A 295 12.75 4.17 -9.32
CA HIS A 295 12.84 3.94 -10.75
C HIS A 295 11.68 4.57 -11.52
N MET A 296 11.93 4.94 -12.78
CA MET A 296 10.89 5.26 -13.75
C MET A 296 10.63 4.03 -14.62
N THR A 297 9.49 3.37 -14.44
CA THR A 297 9.15 2.18 -15.23
C THR A 297 8.98 2.52 -16.71
N LEU A 298 9.71 1.83 -17.57
CA LEU A 298 9.66 1.99 -19.03
C LEU A 298 8.75 0.96 -19.68
N ALA A 299 8.88 -0.30 -19.26
CA ALA A 299 8.07 -1.43 -19.70
C ALA A 299 7.90 -2.44 -18.57
N LYS A 300 6.76 -3.16 -18.55
CA LYS A 300 6.48 -4.17 -17.53
C LYS A 300 5.56 -5.26 -18.06
N ILE A 301 5.76 -6.48 -17.57
CA ILE A 301 4.84 -7.59 -17.80
C ILE A 301 3.62 -7.48 -16.88
N GLY A 302 2.49 -8.02 -17.34
CA GLY A 302 1.33 -8.26 -16.48
C GLY A 302 1.61 -9.38 -15.45
N TYR A 303 0.71 -9.56 -14.49
CA TYR A 303 0.88 -10.56 -13.43
C TYR A 303 1.02 -12.00 -13.95
N LYS A 304 0.31 -12.33 -15.05
CA LYS A 304 0.36 -13.62 -15.76
C LYS A 304 1.16 -13.56 -17.07
N GLY A 305 1.98 -12.52 -17.26
CA GLY A 305 2.77 -12.37 -18.48
C GLY A 305 4.06 -13.19 -18.42
N ASP A 306 4.53 -13.63 -19.59
CA ASP A 306 5.86 -14.23 -19.72
C ASP A 306 6.93 -13.14 -19.61
N VAL A 307 8.10 -13.52 -19.07
CA VAL A 307 9.29 -12.67 -19.03
C VAL A 307 9.80 -12.33 -20.45
N PHE A 308 10.59 -11.27 -20.59
CA PHE A 308 11.21 -10.91 -21.87
C PHE A 308 12.72 -10.70 -21.75
N ASP A 309 13.44 -10.95 -22.85
CA ASP A 309 14.88 -10.73 -22.94
C ASP A 309 15.19 -9.25 -23.22
N ALA A 310 15.74 -8.56 -22.22
CA ALA A 310 16.17 -7.17 -22.29
C ALA A 310 17.65 -7.01 -22.65
N THR A 311 18.43 -8.09 -22.78
CA THR A 311 19.87 -8.02 -23.05
C THR A 311 20.24 -7.19 -24.30
N PRO A 312 19.47 -7.20 -25.42
CA PRO A 312 19.81 -6.37 -26.57
C PRO A 312 19.58 -4.88 -26.31
N ILE A 313 18.59 -4.55 -25.49
CA ILE A 313 18.30 -3.17 -25.06
C ILE A 313 19.38 -2.71 -24.09
N LEU A 314 19.72 -3.54 -23.10
CA LEU A 314 20.74 -3.26 -22.10
C LEU A 314 22.14 -3.14 -22.70
N SER A 315 22.46 -3.84 -23.78
CA SER A 315 23.76 -3.72 -24.44
C SER A 315 23.91 -2.42 -25.24
N LYS A 316 22.85 -1.98 -25.95
CA LYS A 316 22.90 -0.81 -26.84
C LYS A 316 22.52 0.50 -26.16
N LEU A 317 21.54 0.45 -25.24
CA LEU A 317 20.87 1.63 -24.68
C LEU A 317 21.11 1.78 -23.17
N ARG A 318 22.04 1.03 -22.57
CA ARG A 318 22.31 1.03 -21.11
C ARG A 318 22.40 2.42 -20.48
N ASN A 319 23.01 3.35 -21.20
CA ASN A 319 23.35 4.68 -20.72
C ASN A 319 22.45 5.77 -21.33
N PHE A 320 21.30 5.39 -21.89
CA PHE A 320 20.35 6.32 -22.50
C PHE A 320 19.99 7.45 -21.52
N ASP A 321 20.00 8.68 -22.00
CA ASP A 321 19.74 9.88 -21.21
C ASP A 321 18.33 10.39 -21.55
N PHE A 322 17.41 10.26 -20.60
CA PHE A 322 16.04 10.76 -20.78
C PHE A 322 15.95 12.25 -20.49
N GLY A 323 16.98 12.85 -19.88
CA GLY A 323 17.06 14.27 -19.57
C GLY A 323 16.89 14.58 -18.08
N THR A 324 16.83 15.87 -17.78
CA THR A 324 16.73 16.40 -16.43
C THR A 324 15.49 17.28 -16.30
N VAL A 325 14.79 17.16 -15.18
CA VAL A 325 13.58 17.90 -14.86
C VAL A 325 13.66 18.50 -13.46
N GLU A 326 12.87 19.54 -13.23
CA GLU A 326 12.63 20.12 -11.91
C GLU A 326 11.23 19.73 -11.46
N ILE A 327 11.13 19.14 -10.27
CA ILE A 327 9.88 18.65 -9.71
C ILE A 327 9.54 19.50 -8.49
N SER A 328 8.35 20.09 -8.49
CA SER A 328 7.86 20.98 -7.44
C SER A 328 6.70 20.40 -6.65
N GLU A 329 6.24 19.20 -6.97
CA GLU A 329 5.06 18.61 -6.35
C GLU A 329 5.17 17.09 -6.23
N LEU A 330 4.43 16.59 -5.24
CA LEU A 330 4.25 15.20 -4.93
C LEU A 330 2.76 14.88 -4.98
N ARG A 331 2.40 13.73 -5.53
CA ARG A 331 0.99 13.36 -5.79
C ARG A 331 0.63 12.05 -5.11
N ILE A 332 -0.53 11.99 -4.47
CA ILE A 332 -1.21 10.74 -4.17
C ILE A 332 -2.02 10.37 -5.40
N CYS A 333 -1.70 9.25 -6.01
CA CYS A 333 -2.31 8.77 -7.25
C CYS A 333 -3.13 7.51 -6.99
N LEU A 334 -4.30 7.41 -7.62
CA LEU A 334 -5.14 6.22 -7.59
C LEU A 334 -4.61 5.18 -8.60
N MET A 335 -4.47 3.94 -8.14
CA MET A 335 -4.05 2.80 -8.95
C MET A 335 -5.24 2.24 -9.73
N HIS A 336 -4.94 1.47 -10.78
CA HIS A 336 -5.93 0.72 -11.59
C HIS A 336 -6.95 1.55 -12.37
N GLU A 337 -7.03 2.86 -12.12
CA GLU A 337 -7.86 3.78 -12.88
C GLU A 337 -7.02 4.65 -13.83
N VAL A 338 -7.72 5.24 -14.82
CA VAL A 338 -7.13 6.15 -15.79
C VAL A 338 -8.08 7.33 -15.97
N GLU A 339 -7.56 8.54 -15.83
CA GLU A 339 -8.32 9.74 -16.14
C GLU A 339 -8.61 9.79 -17.64
N SER A 340 -9.90 9.83 -18.00
CA SER A 340 -10.38 9.69 -19.38
C SER A 340 -9.88 10.78 -20.33
N LYS A 341 -9.63 11.99 -19.82
CA LYS A 341 -9.20 13.15 -20.62
C LYS A 341 -7.70 13.17 -20.89
N THR A 342 -6.90 12.80 -19.89
CA THR A 342 -5.45 13.01 -19.89
C THR A 342 -4.67 11.70 -20.08
N GLY A 343 -5.30 10.56 -19.80
CA GLY A 343 -4.63 9.26 -19.80
C GLY A 343 -3.65 9.07 -18.63
N THR A 344 -3.70 9.95 -17.61
CA THR A 344 -2.86 9.84 -16.40
C THR A 344 -3.53 8.98 -15.33
N TYR A 345 -2.81 8.70 -14.25
CA TYR A 345 -3.46 8.25 -13.02
C TYR A 345 -4.32 9.40 -12.46
N PRO A 346 -5.54 9.11 -11.95
CA PRO A 346 -6.29 10.10 -11.17
C PRO A 346 -5.49 10.55 -9.95
N ILE A 347 -5.56 11.84 -9.64
CA ILE A 347 -4.82 12.45 -8.54
C ILE A 347 -5.80 12.69 -7.39
N SER A 348 -5.55 12.05 -6.25
CA SER A 348 -6.37 12.19 -5.05
C SER A 348 -5.89 13.32 -4.14
N TYR A 349 -4.58 13.65 -4.20
CA TYR A 349 -3.99 14.72 -3.40
C TYR A 349 -2.71 15.27 -4.05
N VAL A 350 -2.42 16.56 -3.84
CA VAL A 350 -1.17 17.22 -4.28
C VAL A 350 -0.53 17.95 -3.10
N SER A 351 0.75 17.68 -2.87
CA SER A 351 1.58 18.38 -1.89
C SER A 351 2.69 19.17 -2.61
N SER A 352 2.85 20.45 -2.25
CA SER A 352 3.88 21.33 -2.85
C SER A 352 5.23 21.12 -2.15
N LEU A 353 6.24 20.71 -2.93
CA LEU A 353 7.65 20.64 -2.49
C LEU A 353 8.29 22.03 -2.29
N LEU A 354 7.58 23.10 -2.65
CA LEU A 354 8.00 24.51 -2.51
C LEU A 354 7.19 25.23 -1.43
#